data_AF-A0A133U8Z1-F1
#
_entry.id   AF-A0A133U8Z1-F1
#
_cell.length_a   1.000
_cell.length_b   1.000
_cell.length_c   1.000
_cell.angle_alpha   90.00
_cell.angle_beta   90.00
_cell.angle_gamma   90.00
#
_symmetry.space_group_name_H-M   'P 1'
#
loop_
_entity.id
_entity.type
_entity.pdbx_description
1 polymer ?
#
loop_
_entity_poly.entity_id
_entity_poly.type
_entity_poly.pdbx_seq_one_letter_code
_entity_poly.pdbx_strand_id
1 'polypeptide(L)'
;MEINPKNVYDLREQLLNLPYCLDVKIPKNLEEKITAPLQKPRIGLLKGAEKEYRDFNKRDSLHVRVYETYLKAHIDRKNPIYKPISHFIQDALLQNAKILAPIVISLIAFLITTL
;
A
#
# COMPACT_ATOMS: atom_id res chain seq x y z
N MET A 1 -4.91 -6.80 12.69
CA MET A 1 -4.27 -6.10 13.81
C MET A 1 -5.01 -4.80 14.04
N GLU A 2 -5.33 -4.50 15.28
CA GLU A 2 -6.03 -3.29 15.69
C GLU A 2 -5.06 -2.39 16.46
N ILE A 3 -5.05 -1.10 16.14
CA ILE A 3 -4.19 -0.12 16.80
C ILE A 3 -5.02 1.08 17.26
N ASN A 4 -4.57 1.73 18.34
CA ASN A 4 -5.28 2.84 18.97
C ASN A 4 -4.38 4.10 19.01
N PRO A 5 -4.18 4.77 17.86
CA PRO A 5 -3.33 5.94 17.78
C PRO A 5 -3.98 7.17 18.43
N LYS A 6 -3.16 8.01 19.06
CA LYS A 6 -3.60 9.28 19.67
C LYS A 6 -3.94 10.35 18.62
N ASN A 7 -3.23 10.35 17.49
CA ASN A 7 -3.38 11.28 16.38
C ASN A 7 -2.72 10.71 15.10
N VAL A 8 -2.76 11.46 13.99
CA VAL A 8 -2.20 11.03 12.70
C VAL A 8 -0.69 10.74 12.74
N TYR A 9 0.08 11.48 13.55
CA TYR A 9 1.53 11.33 13.62
C TYR A 9 1.90 10.04 14.37
N ASP A 10 1.23 9.78 15.48
CA ASP A 10 1.36 8.53 16.25
C ASP A 10 0.94 7.32 15.39
N LEU A 11 -0.17 7.43 14.65
CA LEU A 11 -0.58 6.40 13.68
C LEU A 11 0.54 6.08 12.69
N ARG A 12 1.14 7.14 12.11
CA ARG A 12 2.19 7.00 11.11
C ARG A 12 3.43 6.32 11.67
N GLU A 13 3.88 6.69 12.86
CA GLU A 13 5.02 6.03 13.53
C GLU A 13 4.76 4.56 13.78
N GLN A 14 3.58 4.22 14.30
CA GLN A 14 3.18 2.83 14.52
C GLN A 14 3.17 2.03 13.22
N LEU A 15 2.61 2.59 12.14
CA LEU A 15 2.56 1.94 10.82
C LEU A 15 3.93 1.77 10.18
N LEU A 16 4.86 2.69 10.40
CA LEU A 16 6.22 2.59 9.85
C LEU A 16 7.00 1.40 10.43
N ASN A 17 6.67 0.95 11.64
CA ASN A 17 7.27 -0.22 12.27
C ASN A 17 6.68 -1.56 11.80
N LEU A 18 5.65 -1.53 10.95
CA LEU A 18 4.99 -2.72 10.43
C LEU A 18 5.56 -3.19 9.09
N PRO A 19 5.23 -4.43 8.67
CA PRO A 19 5.45 -4.87 7.30
C PRO A 19 4.85 -3.91 6.28
N TYR A 20 5.52 -3.80 5.13
CA TYR A 20 5.12 -2.90 4.04
C TYR A 20 3.69 -3.16 3.57
N CYS A 21 2.91 -2.07 3.40
CA CYS A 21 1.51 -2.11 2.98
C CYS A 21 0.59 -3.02 3.81
N LEU A 22 0.92 -3.27 5.08
CA LEU A 22 0.03 -3.98 5.98
C LEU A 22 -1.14 -3.07 6.38
N ASP A 23 -2.36 -3.46 6.00
CA ASP A 23 -3.58 -2.79 6.44
C ASP A 23 -3.85 -3.07 7.93
N VAL A 24 -4.01 -2.01 8.71
CA VAL A 24 -4.46 -2.09 10.11
C VAL A 24 -5.85 -1.50 10.26
N LYS A 25 -6.63 -2.05 11.19
CA LYS A 25 -7.93 -1.50 11.54
C LYS A 25 -7.76 -0.48 12.68
N ILE A 26 -8.48 0.61 12.56
CA ILE A 26 -8.53 1.70 13.53
C ILE A 26 -9.99 1.94 13.91
N PRO A 27 -10.28 2.10 15.21
CA PRO A 27 -11.61 2.47 15.68
C PRO A 27 -12.19 3.73 15.03
N LYS A 28 -13.47 3.70 14.65
CA LYS A 28 -14.18 4.80 13.96
C LYS A 28 -14.21 6.11 14.74
N ASN A 29 -14.24 6.04 16.07
CA ASN A 29 -14.22 7.22 16.95
C ASN A 29 -12.93 8.06 16.84
N LEU A 30 -11.90 7.56 16.16
CA LEU A 30 -10.66 8.30 15.90
C LEU A 30 -10.68 9.03 14.55
N GLU A 31 -11.73 8.91 13.74
CA GLU A 31 -11.77 9.44 12.37
C GLU A 31 -11.35 10.91 12.28
N GLU A 32 -11.94 11.78 13.09
CA GLU A 32 -11.65 13.21 13.04
C GLU A 32 -10.18 13.51 13.39
N LYS A 33 -9.63 12.85 14.41
CA LYS A 33 -8.23 13.01 14.85
C LYS A 33 -7.22 12.54 13.82
N ILE A 34 -7.62 11.58 12.97
CA ILE A 34 -6.76 10.99 11.94
C ILE A 34 -6.92 11.72 10.60
N THR A 35 -8.14 12.07 10.20
CA THR A 35 -8.44 12.58 8.86
C THR A 35 -8.38 14.09 8.74
N ALA A 36 -8.61 14.86 9.81
CA ALA A 36 -8.54 16.32 9.78
C ALA A 36 -7.20 16.90 9.26
N PRO A 37 -6.02 16.35 9.61
CA PRO A 37 -4.74 16.84 9.09
C PRO A 37 -4.40 16.28 7.70
N LEU A 38 -5.21 15.37 7.15
CA LEU A 38 -4.98 14.77 5.84
C LEU A 38 -5.64 15.59 4.74
N GLN A 39 -5.29 15.26 3.51
CA GLN A 39 -5.82 15.96 2.35
C GLN A 39 -7.31 15.72 2.14
N LYS A 40 -7.93 16.59 1.34
CA LYS A 40 -9.33 16.43 0.94
C LYS A 40 -9.54 15.00 0.41
N PRO A 41 -10.57 14.31 0.91
CA PRO A 41 -10.80 12.92 0.55
C PRO A 41 -11.10 12.81 -0.93
N ARG A 42 -10.58 11.76 -1.56
CA ARG A 42 -11.06 11.35 -2.87
C ARG A 42 -12.29 10.50 -2.65
N ILE A 43 -13.39 10.87 -3.30
CA ILE A 43 -14.57 10.02 -3.41
C ILE A 43 -14.22 8.98 -4.47
N GLY A 44 -13.76 7.82 -4.02
CA GLY A 44 -13.53 6.65 -4.86
C GLY A 44 -14.15 5.47 -4.16
N LEU A 45 -15.12 4.80 -4.81
CA LEU A 45 -15.75 3.57 -4.35
C LEU A 45 -14.73 2.41 -4.39
N LEU A 46 -13.67 2.50 -3.57
CA LEU A 46 -12.66 1.47 -3.43
C LEU A 46 -13.17 0.42 -2.46
N LYS A 47 -13.77 -0.65 -3.00
CA LYS A 47 -14.13 -1.87 -2.25
C LYS A 47 -14.95 -1.57 -0.98
N GLY A 48 -15.93 -0.66 -1.08
CA GLY A 48 -16.82 -0.30 0.02
C GLY A 48 -16.31 0.76 1.00
N ALA A 49 -15.19 1.43 0.72
CA ALA A 49 -14.78 2.61 1.47
C ALA A 49 -15.62 3.83 1.04
N GLU A 50 -16.06 4.64 2.00
CA GLU A 50 -16.81 5.89 1.77
C GLU A 50 -15.88 6.99 1.27
N LYS A 51 -14.67 7.06 1.85
CA LYS A 51 -13.67 8.11 1.59
C LYS A 51 -12.26 7.52 1.68
N GLU A 52 -11.36 8.07 0.87
CA GLU A 52 -9.92 7.82 0.99
C GLU A 52 -9.17 9.13 1.18
N TYR A 53 -8.37 9.17 2.25
CA TYR A 53 -7.47 10.25 2.59
C TYR A 53 -6.02 9.81 2.38
N ARG A 54 -5.16 10.74 1.96
CA ARG A 54 -3.72 10.51 1.84
C ARG A 54 -2.93 11.66 2.42
N ASP A 55 -1.70 11.39 2.85
CA ASP A 55 -0.69 12.44 3.05
C ASP A 55 0.24 12.57 1.82
N PHE A 56 0.94 13.70 1.72
CA PHE A 56 1.98 13.95 0.70
C PHE A 56 3.38 13.88 1.30
N ASN A 57 3.68 12.84 2.07
CA ASN A 57 5.07 12.63 2.43
C ASN A 57 5.89 12.24 1.18
N LYS A 58 7.13 12.74 1.06
CA LYS A 58 7.99 12.45 -0.10
C LYS A 58 8.51 11.02 -0.10
N ARG A 59 8.74 10.44 1.09
CA ARG A 59 9.42 9.14 1.23
C ARG A 59 8.46 7.97 1.14
N ASP A 60 7.24 8.18 1.59
CA ASP A 60 6.16 7.21 1.65
C ASP A 60 4.83 7.97 1.60
N SER A 61 3.70 7.29 1.64
CA SER A 61 2.39 7.92 1.77
C SER A 61 1.56 7.15 2.78
N LEU A 62 0.92 7.88 3.70
CA LEU A 62 -0.12 7.36 4.58
C LEU A 62 -1.43 7.33 3.79
N HIS A 63 -2.09 6.18 3.77
CA HIS A 63 -3.41 6.01 3.18
C HIS A 63 -4.37 5.67 4.29
N VAL A 64 -5.48 6.40 4.37
CA VAL A 64 -6.55 6.14 5.34
C VAL A 64 -7.86 6.01 4.58
N ARG A 65 -8.48 4.84 4.66
CA ARG A 65 -9.79 4.54 4.10
C ARG A 65 -10.82 4.52 5.20
N VAL A 66 -11.89 5.28 5.00
CA VAL A 66 -13.02 5.35 5.93
C VAL A 66 -14.09 4.37 5.48
N TYR A 67 -14.47 3.46 6.38
CA TYR A 67 -15.62 2.59 6.24
C TYR A 67 -16.68 3.01 7.27
N GLU A 68 -17.89 2.47 7.14
CA GLU A 68 -19.03 2.76 8.01
C GLU A 68 -18.68 2.59 9.50
N THR A 69 -18.01 1.49 9.86
CA THR A 69 -17.77 1.09 11.26
C THR A 69 -16.30 1.16 11.71
N TYR A 70 -15.37 1.44 10.81
CA TYR A 70 -13.93 1.49 11.14
C TYR A 70 -13.15 2.30 10.10
N LEU A 71 -11.88 2.59 10.40
CA LEU A 71 -10.91 3.06 9.41
C LEU A 71 -9.90 1.95 9.12
N LYS A 72 -9.39 1.92 7.90
CA LYS A 72 -8.20 1.15 7.53
C LYS A 72 -7.08 2.11 7.19
N ALA A 73 -5.88 1.85 7.69
CA ALA A 73 -4.71 2.60 7.31
C ALA A 73 -3.53 1.70 6.96
N HIS A 74 -2.66 2.20 6.08
CA HIS A 74 -1.36 1.62 5.82
C HIS A 74 -0.39 2.70 5.32
N ILE A 75 0.91 2.38 5.39
CA ILE A 75 1.96 3.19 4.78
C ILE A 75 2.41 2.50 3.49
N ASP A 76 2.30 3.24 2.39
CA ASP A 76 2.91 2.91 1.11
C ASP A 76 4.28 3.60 1.01
N ARG A 77 5.35 2.83 1.27
CA ARG A 77 6.75 3.26 1.18
C ARG A 77 7.25 3.56 -0.24
N LYS A 78 6.40 3.40 -1.26
CA LYS A 78 6.75 3.65 -2.66
C LYS A 78 5.86 4.72 -3.25
N ASN A 79 5.87 5.92 -2.66
CA ASN A 79 5.06 7.02 -3.18
C ASN A 79 5.40 7.27 -4.68
N PRO A 80 4.49 6.93 -5.62
CA PRO A 80 4.80 6.96 -7.05
C PRO A 80 4.92 8.40 -7.57
N ILE A 81 4.38 9.37 -6.84
CA ILE A 81 4.49 10.81 -7.16
C ILE A 81 5.95 11.26 -7.08
N TYR A 82 6.73 10.71 -6.13
CA TYR A 82 8.11 11.14 -5.89
C TYR A 82 9.16 10.12 -6.32
N LYS A 83 8.79 8.85 -6.54
CA LYS A 83 9.69 7.79 -7.01
C LYS A 83 9.17 7.04 -8.24
N PRO A 84 8.80 7.74 -9.33
CA PRO A 84 8.18 7.11 -10.50
C PRO A 84 9.13 6.10 -11.18
N ILE A 85 10.43 6.41 -11.25
CA ILE A 85 11.41 5.57 -11.95
C ILE A 85 11.65 4.24 -11.21
N SER A 86 11.81 4.25 -9.89
CA SER A 86 12.01 3.00 -9.15
C SER A 86 10.75 2.12 -9.15
N HIS A 87 9.56 2.73 -9.21
CA HIS A 87 8.31 2.00 -9.35
C HIS A 87 8.25 1.32 -10.73
N PHE A 88 8.54 2.07 -11.79
CA PHE A 88 8.59 1.56 -13.15
C PHE A 88 9.58 0.40 -13.34
N ILE A 89 10.79 0.51 -12.78
CA ILE A 89 11.81 -0.56 -12.87
C ILE A 89 11.34 -1.82 -12.13
N GLN A 90 10.75 -1.69 -10.94
CA GLN A 90 10.26 -2.85 -10.19
C GLN A 90 9.06 -3.50 -10.88
N ASP A 91 8.14 -2.71 -11.41
CA ASP A 91 6.98 -3.22 -12.14
C ASP A 91 7.41 -3.93 -13.43
N ALA A 92 8.40 -3.38 -14.15
CA ALA A 92 9.01 -4.01 -15.32
C ALA A 92 9.73 -5.33 -14.96
N LEU A 93 10.51 -5.36 -13.87
CA LEU A 93 11.17 -6.58 -13.41
C LEU A 93 10.17 -7.67 -13.01
N LEU A 94 9.10 -7.32 -12.29
CA LEU A 94 8.04 -8.26 -11.89
C LEU A 94 7.26 -8.80 -13.09
N GLN A 95 6.96 -7.96 -14.07
CA GLN A 95 6.30 -8.41 -15.30
C GLN A 95 7.22 -9.30 -16.14
N ASN A 96 8.48 -8.89 -16.32
CA ASN A 96 9.45 -9.66 -17.11
C ASN A 96 9.82 -10.99 -16.44
N ALA A 97 9.92 -11.05 -15.10
CA ALA A 97 10.14 -12.30 -14.38
C ALA A 97 9.01 -13.32 -14.61
N LYS A 98 7.75 -12.87 -14.71
CA LYS A 98 6.61 -13.74 -15.04
C LYS A 98 6.67 -14.30 -16.46
N ILE A 99 7.35 -13.63 -17.38
CA ILE A 99 7.54 -14.07 -18.77
C ILE A 99 8.79 -14.95 -18.90
N LEU A 100 9.90 -14.57 -18.25
CA LEU A 100 11.17 -15.27 -18.31
C LEU A 100 11.15 -16.60 -17.54
N ALA A 101 10.46 -16.67 -16.40
CA ALA A 101 10.35 -17.90 -15.61
C ALA A 101 9.79 -19.09 -16.40
N PRO A 102 8.62 -18.99 -17.10
CA PRO A 102 8.10 -20.11 -17.89
C PRO A 102 8.98 -20.45 -19.10
N ILE A 103 9.68 -19.47 -19.70
CA ILE A 103 10.62 -19.71 -20.80
C ILE A 103 11.81 -20.53 -20.32
N VAL A 104 12.41 -20.15 -19.19
CA VAL A 104 13.55 -20.87 -18.60
C VAL A 104 13.14 -22.28 -18.15
N ILE A 105 11.96 -22.43 -17.53
CA ILE A 105 11.42 -23.75 -17.15
C ILE A 105 11.21 -24.62 -18.39
N SER A 106 10.66 -24.06 -19.48
CA SER A 106 10.45 -24.79 -20.74
C SER A 106 11.77 -25.22 -21.38
N LEU A 107 12.79 -24.37 -21.33
CA LEU A 107 14.14 -24.67 -21.84
C LEU A 107 14.83 -25.79 -21.05
N ILE A 108 14.72 -25.76 -19.72
CA ILE A 108 15.25 -26.82 -18.85
C ILE A 108 14.50 -28.13 -19.09
N ALA A 109 13.17 -28.09 -19.17
CA ALA A 109 12.36 -29.28 -19.46
C ALA A 109 12.71 -29.90 -20.82
N PHE A 110 12.88 -29.07 -21.86
CA PHE A 110 13.33 -29.51 -23.17
C PHE A 110 14.70 -30.19 -23.10
N LEU A 111 15.70 -29.56 -22.47
CA LEU A 111 17.04 -30.10 -22.30
C LEU A 111 17.06 -31.46 -21.58
N ILE A 112 16.22 -31.65 -20.56
CA ILE A 112 16.10 -32.94 -19.83
C ILE A 112 15.47 -34.02 -20.70
N THR A 113 14.48 -33.68 -21.54
CA THR A 113 13.80 -34.66 -22.40
C THR A 113 14.59 -35.07 -23.64
N THR A 114 15.61 -34.30 -24.03
CA THR A 114 16.45 -34.56 -25.21
C THR A 114 17.82 -35.18 -24.86
N LEU A 115 18.04 -35.52 -23.59
CA LEU A 115 19.22 -36.22 -23.04
C LEU A 115 18.88 -37.68 -22.76
#